data_AF-M8BKR2-F1
#
_entry.id   AF-M8BKR2-F1
#
_cell.length_a   1.000
_cell.length_b   1.000
_cell.length_c   1.000
_cell.angle_alpha   90.00
_cell.angle_beta   90.00
_cell.angle_gamma   90.00
#
_symmetry.space_group_name_H-M   'P 1'
#
loop_
_entity.id
_entity.type
_entity.pdbx_description
1 polymer ?
#
loop_
_entity_poly.entity_id
_entity_poly.type
_entity_poly.pdbx_seq_one_letter_code
_entity_poly.pdbx_strand_id
1 'polypeptide(L)'
;MDKATPPPPQRLPEAALRLGVSLVGSGPHFEAMGNKIVIMGVSRTVDINTKRNDDDDFDDDDGHSDDNDHDDDKMITLVYNTKTAKLDIGRPTLERQACLYSATSAGDKLYMLVSDEPPLYLAEESVMPNLLRYESALSNLKGQMNEWAWKKSPTPLPLAAGAGGQTVNSHAVHPDGRTIFASVSSSLASPSFTFSFDTSKGGEPTRHHNWCLPFHGCAYYDGDLDAWVGIRKVVGRRRDDHYLCSCDVPDLGNDPATPLSEPAWRMCEEELTFLHGAITSPTLIHTGRGRFCLVEVMLAPSGSHCTCLQDGGEHLLRLTMFRAKHAKDGKLVVAPCRPGRSYLVPNYCYDRLGPPPAFWM
;
A
#
# COMPACT_ATOMS: atom_id res chain seq x y z
N MET A 1 5.11 3.60 -28.71
CA MET A 1 5.95 2.39 -28.49
C MET A 1 5.47 1.30 -29.43
N ASP A 2 6.36 0.69 -30.21
CA ASP A 2 6.00 -0.45 -31.06
C ASP A 2 5.43 -1.58 -30.19
N LYS A 3 4.20 -1.99 -30.51
CA LYS A 3 3.52 -3.16 -29.93
C LYS A 3 4.14 -4.44 -30.51
N ALA A 4 5.42 -4.67 -30.23
CA ALA A 4 6.03 -5.96 -30.47
C ALA A 4 5.27 -7.02 -29.64
N THR A 5 4.99 -8.18 -30.24
CA THR A 5 4.35 -9.30 -29.55
C THR A 5 5.13 -9.60 -28.27
N PRO A 6 4.50 -9.51 -27.07
CA PRO A 6 5.20 -9.75 -25.83
C PRO A 6 5.71 -11.20 -25.80
N PRO A 7 6.90 -11.46 -25.23
CA PRO A 7 7.41 -12.82 -25.08
C PRO A 7 6.41 -13.66 -24.24
N PRO A 8 6.37 -14.99 -24.44
CA PRO A 8 5.50 -15.86 -23.67
C PRO A 8 5.80 -15.74 -22.16
N PRO A 9 4.78 -15.84 -21.29
CA PRO A 9 4.98 -15.69 -19.87
C PRO A 9 5.85 -16.82 -19.31
N GLN A 10 6.70 -16.48 -18.35
CA GLN A 10 7.63 -17.40 -17.70
C GLN A 10 7.07 -17.85 -16.34
N ARG A 11 7.58 -18.95 -15.79
CA ARG A 11 7.36 -19.25 -14.37
C ARG A 11 8.36 -18.45 -13.53
N LEU A 12 7.98 -18.07 -12.32
CA LEU A 12 8.90 -17.43 -11.38
C LEU A 12 10.10 -18.37 -11.09
N PRO A 13 11.32 -17.82 -10.94
CA PRO A 13 12.49 -18.61 -10.54
C PRO A 13 12.27 -19.34 -9.21
N GLU A 14 12.93 -20.50 -9.04
CA GLU A 14 12.85 -21.30 -7.82
C GLU A 14 13.38 -20.57 -6.58
N ALA A 15 14.35 -19.65 -6.76
CA ALA A 15 14.96 -18.84 -5.70
C ALA A 15 14.08 -17.67 -5.20
N ALA A 16 12.78 -17.63 -5.53
CA ALA A 16 11.86 -16.64 -4.99
C ALA A 16 11.45 -17.02 -3.55
N LEU A 17 11.61 -16.10 -2.61
CA LEU A 17 11.05 -16.24 -1.26
C LEU A 17 9.52 -16.25 -1.38
N ARG A 18 8.88 -17.35 -0.98
CA ARG A 18 7.43 -17.49 -0.97
C ARG A 18 6.92 -17.29 0.44
N LEU A 19 6.34 -16.13 0.70
CA LEU A 19 5.62 -15.87 1.95
C LEU A 19 4.19 -16.35 1.72
N GLY A 20 3.80 -17.40 2.43
CA GLY A 20 2.46 -17.98 2.31
C GLY A 20 1.40 -17.15 3.01
N VAL A 21 0.15 -17.31 2.59
CA VAL A 21 -1.04 -16.79 3.30
C VAL A 21 -1.03 -17.20 4.78
N SER A 22 -0.45 -18.35 5.12
CA SER A 22 -0.28 -18.80 6.50
C SER A 22 0.63 -17.91 7.37
N LEU A 23 1.48 -17.07 6.76
CA LEU A 23 2.42 -16.22 7.48
C LEU A 23 1.90 -14.78 7.65
N VAL A 24 1.16 -14.28 6.67
CA VAL A 24 0.76 -12.85 6.59
C VAL A 24 -0.75 -12.66 6.47
N GLY A 25 -1.52 -13.75 6.37
CA GLY A 25 -2.96 -13.70 6.17
C GLY A 25 -3.36 -13.17 4.80
N SER A 26 -4.55 -12.58 4.70
CA SER A 26 -5.08 -11.94 3.49
C SER A 26 -4.66 -10.48 3.38
N GLY A 27 -4.65 -9.96 2.15
CA GLY A 27 -4.35 -8.55 1.87
C GLY A 27 -2.93 -8.12 2.27
N PRO A 28 -1.87 -8.85 1.87
CA PRO A 28 -0.52 -8.50 2.28
C PRO A 28 -0.09 -7.15 1.69
N HIS A 29 0.58 -6.34 2.49
CA HIS A 29 1.21 -5.09 2.08
C HIS A 29 2.69 -5.12 2.46
N PHE A 30 3.53 -4.61 1.58
CA PHE A 30 4.98 -4.63 1.73
C PHE A 30 5.51 -3.22 1.57
N GLU A 31 6.32 -2.77 2.52
CA GLU A 31 6.98 -1.47 2.43
C GLU A 31 8.43 -1.56 2.89
N ALA A 32 9.31 -0.84 2.19
CA ALA A 32 10.69 -0.68 2.59
C ALA A 32 10.83 0.44 3.61
N MET A 33 11.57 0.19 4.70
CA MET A 33 11.89 1.16 5.74
C MET A 33 13.39 1.09 6.05
N GLY A 34 14.18 1.84 5.28
CA GLY A 34 15.64 1.79 5.35
C GLY A 34 16.16 0.40 5.00
N ASN A 35 16.79 -0.29 5.97
CA ASN A 35 17.28 -1.65 5.81
C ASN A 35 16.28 -2.73 6.29
N LYS A 36 15.00 -2.38 6.41
CA LYS A 36 13.96 -3.27 6.90
C LYS A 36 12.87 -3.41 5.86
N ILE A 37 12.32 -4.61 5.73
CA ILE A 37 11.11 -4.90 4.96
C ILE A 37 10.01 -5.07 5.98
N VAL A 38 8.99 -4.21 5.93
CA VAL A 38 7.80 -4.34 6.76
C VAL A 38 6.73 -5.05 5.94
N ILE A 39 6.19 -6.11 6.50
CA ILE A 39 5.15 -6.93 5.89
C ILE A 39 3.94 -6.84 6.78
N MET A 40 2.82 -6.40 6.23
CA MET A 40 1.54 -6.28 6.92
C MET A 40 0.53 -7.19 6.25
N GLY A 41 -0.45 -7.66 7.00
CA GLY A 41 -1.59 -8.38 6.44
C GLY A 41 -2.60 -8.70 7.52
N VAL A 42 -3.64 -9.44 7.17
CA VAL A 42 -4.81 -9.65 8.04
C VAL A 42 -5.02 -11.13 8.27
N SER A 43 -4.88 -11.55 9.53
CA SER A 43 -5.19 -12.91 9.94
C SER A 43 -6.68 -13.04 10.21
N ARG A 44 -7.36 -13.91 9.47
CA ARG A 44 -8.65 -14.43 9.89
C ARG A 44 -8.42 -15.40 11.03
N THR A 45 -9.00 -15.15 12.20
CA THR A 45 -9.11 -16.19 13.23
C THR A 45 -10.08 -17.24 12.73
N VAL A 46 -9.57 -18.26 12.04
CA VAL A 46 -10.33 -19.51 11.93
C VAL A 46 -10.30 -20.13 13.31
N ASP A 47 -11.43 -20.17 14.01
CA ASP A 47 -11.56 -20.91 15.27
C ASP A 47 -11.28 -22.40 14.98
N ILE A 48 -10.05 -22.83 15.24
CA ILE A 48 -9.61 -24.23 15.05
C ILE A 48 -10.19 -25.16 16.15
N ASN A 49 -11.12 -24.68 16.99
CA ASN A 49 -11.54 -25.38 18.22
C ASN A 49 -13.03 -25.73 18.35
N THR A 50 -13.72 -26.07 17.26
CA THR A 50 -14.97 -26.84 17.33
C THR A 50 -14.91 -28.10 16.46
N LYS A 51 -13.99 -28.99 16.82
CA LYS A 51 -14.20 -30.44 16.64
C LYS A 51 -14.69 -31.01 17.97
N ARG A 52 -16.01 -31.15 18.10
CA ARG A 52 -16.80 -31.91 19.11
C ARG A 52 -18.26 -31.51 18.89
N ASN A 53 -19.23 -32.33 18.58
CA ASN A 53 -19.34 -33.77 18.38
C ASN A 53 -20.40 -33.97 17.29
N ASP A 54 -20.23 -34.98 16.45
CA ASP A 54 -21.39 -35.63 15.86
C ASP A 54 -22.15 -36.29 17.02
N ASP A 55 -23.43 -35.92 17.21
CA ASP A 55 -24.56 -36.74 17.71
C ASP A 55 -25.64 -35.84 18.36
N ASP A 56 -26.88 -36.02 17.84
CA ASP A 56 -28.21 -35.77 18.42
C ASP A 56 -28.66 -34.33 18.79
N ASP A 57 -29.54 -33.72 17.98
CA ASP A 57 -31.00 -33.79 18.12
C ASP A 57 -31.70 -32.77 17.21
N PHE A 58 -32.79 -33.20 16.58
CA PHE A 58 -33.75 -32.36 15.86
C PHE A 58 -34.59 -31.62 16.90
N ASP A 59 -34.54 -30.30 16.94
CA ASP A 59 -35.65 -29.48 17.44
C ASP A 59 -35.73 -28.17 16.65
N ASP A 60 -36.91 -27.95 16.07
CA ASP A 60 -37.35 -26.70 15.45
C ASP A 60 -37.43 -25.61 16.53
N ASP A 61 -36.69 -24.50 16.37
CA ASP A 61 -37.04 -23.25 17.05
C ASP A 61 -36.74 -22.03 16.17
N ASP A 62 -37.76 -21.19 16.01
CA ASP A 62 -37.76 -19.96 15.25
C ASP A 62 -36.90 -18.90 15.96
N GLY A 63 -35.75 -18.54 15.38
CA GLY A 63 -34.88 -17.50 15.94
C GLY A 63 -34.13 -16.74 14.85
N HIS A 64 -34.28 -15.41 14.85
CA HIS A 64 -33.61 -14.47 13.96
C HIS A 64 -32.13 -14.80 13.71
N SER A 65 -31.79 -15.00 12.42
CA SER A 65 -30.41 -15.01 11.95
C SER A 65 -29.84 -13.59 11.99
N ASP A 66 -29.46 -13.12 13.18
CA ASP A 66 -28.49 -12.04 13.31
C ASP A 66 -27.08 -12.64 13.09
N ASP A 67 -26.78 -13.00 11.84
CA ASP A 67 -25.42 -13.33 11.40
C ASP A 67 -24.60 -12.02 11.33
N ASN A 68 -24.27 -11.47 12.49
CA ASN A 68 -23.21 -10.48 12.67
C ASN A 68 -22.05 -11.15 13.43
N ASP A 69 -21.53 -12.25 12.88
CA ASP A 69 -20.17 -12.69 13.19
C ASP A 69 -19.20 -11.64 12.63
N HIS A 70 -18.94 -10.62 13.43
CA HIS A 70 -17.77 -9.77 13.30
C HIS A 70 -16.55 -10.62 13.63
N ASP A 71 -16.07 -11.41 12.67
CA ASP A 71 -14.74 -12.01 12.72
C ASP A 71 -13.73 -10.90 13.08
N ASP A 72 -13.08 -11.02 14.24
CA ASP A 72 -12.03 -10.12 14.72
C ASP A 72 -10.77 -10.28 13.84
N ASP A 73 -10.81 -9.69 12.65
CA ASP A 73 -9.68 -9.62 11.71
C ASP A 73 -8.49 -8.90 12.40
N LYS A 74 -7.47 -9.68 12.77
CA LYS A 74 -6.26 -9.15 13.43
C LYS A 74 -5.18 -8.79 12.42
N MET A 75 -4.69 -7.55 12.50
CA MET A 75 -3.55 -7.10 11.71
C MET A 75 -2.26 -7.79 12.20
N ILE A 76 -1.59 -8.51 11.30
CA ILE A 76 -0.23 -9.02 11.48
C ILE A 76 0.75 -7.98 10.94
N THR A 77 1.83 -7.73 11.68
CA THR A 77 2.99 -6.97 11.21
C THR A 77 4.26 -7.77 11.44
N LEU A 78 5.07 -7.95 10.39
CA LEU A 78 6.38 -8.57 10.44
C LEU A 78 7.43 -7.56 9.98
N VAL A 79 8.57 -7.52 10.66
CA VAL A 79 9.67 -6.62 10.32
C VAL A 79 10.92 -7.46 10.07
N TYR A 80 11.32 -7.56 8.81
CA TYR A 80 12.52 -8.29 8.40
C TYR A 80 13.70 -7.33 8.22
N ASN A 81 14.74 -7.48 9.03
CA ASN A 81 15.97 -6.70 8.92
C ASN A 81 16.94 -7.36 7.94
N THR A 82 17.20 -6.71 6.81
CA THR A 82 18.04 -7.29 5.74
C THR A 82 19.52 -7.33 6.07
N LYS A 83 20.00 -6.56 7.06
CA LYS A 83 21.40 -6.59 7.51
C LYS A 83 21.68 -7.74 8.47
N THR A 84 20.73 -8.08 9.32
CA THR A 84 20.88 -9.11 10.36
C THR A 84 20.16 -10.41 10.03
N ALA A 85 19.37 -10.43 8.95
CA ALA A 85 18.43 -11.50 8.61
C ALA A 85 17.44 -11.85 9.75
N LYS A 86 17.21 -10.91 10.67
CA LYS A 86 16.30 -11.07 11.81
C LYS A 86 14.86 -10.76 11.38
N LEU A 87 13.92 -11.58 11.80
CA LEU A 87 12.49 -11.35 11.66
C LEU A 87 11.90 -11.03 13.04
N ASP A 88 11.34 -9.84 13.19
CA ASP A 88 10.61 -9.40 14.38
C ASP A 88 9.10 -9.38 14.09
N ILE A 89 8.28 -9.58 15.13
CA ILE A 89 6.81 -9.48 15.05
C ILE A 89 6.37 -8.17 15.71
N GLY A 90 5.54 -7.41 15.01
CA GLY A 90 4.90 -6.22 15.56
C GLY A 90 3.65 -6.59 16.36
N ARG A 91 3.42 -5.88 17.47
CA ARG A 91 2.22 -6.03 18.27
C ARG A 91 1.01 -5.46 17.51
N PRO A 92 -0.11 -6.20 17.39
CA PRO A 92 -1.35 -5.63 16.89
C PRO A 92 -1.79 -4.51 17.82
N THR A 93 -2.30 -3.41 17.27
CA THR A 93 -2.82 -2.29 18.09
C THR A 93 -4.25 -1.91 17.72
N LEU A 94 -4.83 -2.49 16.66
CA LEU A 94 -6.20 -2.19 16.25
C LEU A 94 -7.01 -3.46 15.97
N GLU A 95 -8.18 -3.52 16.58
CA GLU A 95 -9.25 -4.51 16.38
C GLU A 95 -10.21 -4.10 15.23
N ARG A 96 -9.80 -3.21 14.32
CA ARG A 96 -10.73 -2.70 13.29
C ARG A 96 -10.14 -2.52 11.90
N GLN A 97 -10.82 -3.22 10.98
CA GLN A 97 -11.09 -2.93 9.57
C GLN A 97 -9.91 -2.99 8.59
N ALA A 98 -9.66 -4.21 8.13
CA ALA A 98 -8.86 -4.63 6.99
C ALA A 98 -9.25 -3.96 5.66
N CYS A 99 -9.12 -2.64 5.48
CA CYS A 99 -9.39 -1.99 4.20
C CYS A 99 -8.58 -0.69 3.99
N LEU A 100 -7.86 -0.64 2.86
CA LEU A 100 -7.42 0.59 2.17
C LEU A 100 -6.46 1.52 2.93
N TYR A 101 -5.39 0.98 3.47
CA TYR A 101 -4.32 1.79 4.03
C TYR A 101 -3.30 2.20 2.97
N SER A 102 -2.88 3.47 3.04
CA SER A 102 -1.72 3.95 2.32
C SER A 102 -0.55 4.05 3.30
N ALA A 103 0.45 3.20 3.13
CA ALA A 103 1.65 3.18 3.97
C ALA A 103 2.83 3.83 3.25
N THR A 104 3.67 4.55 4.00
CA THR A 104 4.90 5.16 3.45
C THR A 104 5.96 5.32 4.52
N SER A 105 7.23 5.13 4.16
CA SER A 105 8.34 5.37 5.06
C SER A 105 8.75 6.86 5.06
N ALA A 106 8.93 7.41 6.26
CA ALA A 106 9.48 8.75 6.46
C ALA A 106 10.37 8.75 7.70
N GLY A 107 11.60 9.23 7.56
CA GLY A 107 12.65 9.08 8.56
C GLY A 107 12.96 7.61 8.82
N ASP A 108 12.84 7.21 10.10
CA ASP A 108 13.08 5.85 10.60
C ASP A 108 11.78 5.07 10.92
N LYS A 109 10.63 5.60 10.50
CA LYS A 109 9.30 5.07 10.81
C LYS A 109 8.51 4.78 9.54
N LEU A 110 7.56 3.86 9.68
CA LEU A 110 6.53 3.60 8.68
C LEU A 110 5.24 4.27 9.13
N TYR A 111 4.67 5.14 8.29
CA TYR A 111 3.41 5.83 8.55
C TYR A 111 2.29 5.18 7.77
N MET A 112 1.14 5.04 8.41
CA MET A 112 -0.10 4.58 7.82
C MET A 112 -1.13 5.71 7.90
N LEU A 113 -1.58 6.15 6.72
CA LEU A 113 -2.63 7.16 6.61
C LEU A 113 -3.98 6.46 6.64
N VAL A 114 -4.67 6.59 7.78
CA VAL A 114 -5.98 5.99 8.03
C VAL A 114 -7.06 7.03 7.78
N SER A 115 -8.17 6.64 7.16
CA SER A 115 -9.33 7.53 7.01
C SER A 115 -10.01 7.67 8.38
N ASP A 116 -10.41 8.88 8.75
CA ASP A 116 -11.17 9.19 9.98
C ASP A 116 -10.42 9.00 11.32
N GLU A 117 -9.12 8.68 11.32
CA GLU A 117 -8.27 8.55 12.52
C GLU A 117 -6.93 9.31 12.37
N PRO A 118 -6.25 9.66 13.48
CA PRO A 118 -4.87 10.12 13.42
C PRO A 118 -3.96 9.09 12.71
N PRO A 119 -2.89 9.51 12.01
CA PRO A 119 -1.99 8.57 11.36
C PRO A 119 -1.39 7.61 12.39
N LEU A 120 -1.26 6.34 12.00
CA LEU A 120 -0.50 5.38 12.79
C LEU A 120 0.95 5.42 12.33
N TYR A 121 1.88 5.21 13.24
CA TYR A 121 3.28 4.98 12.87
C TYR A 121 3.83 3.76 13.59
N LEU A 122 4.60 2.96 12.85
CA LEU A 122 5.33 1.81 13.38
C LEU A 122 6.70 2.28 13.87
N ALA A 123 7.01 2.00 15.12
CA ALA A 123 8.29 2.31 15.72
C ALA A 123 8.83 1.14 16.55
N GLU A 124 10.15 1.07 16.64
CA GLU A 124 10.86 0.12 17.50
C GLU A 124 10.73 0.54 18.97
N GLU A 125 10.32 -0.39 19.83
CA GLU A 125 10.25 -0.22 21.28
C GLU A 125 11.36 -1.00 21.98
N SER A 126 12.03 -0.34 22.93
CA SER A 126 12.91 -1.01 23.88
C SER A 126 12.05 -1.66 24.96
N VAL A 127 11.98 -3.00 24.96
CA VAL A 127 11.25 -3.75 25.99
C VAL A 127 11.95 -3.60 27.33
N MET A 128 11.26 -3.05 28.33
CA MET A 128 11.67 -3.21 29.72
C MET A 128 11.35 -4.65 30.16
N PRO A 129 12.31 -5.43 30.70
CA PRO A 129 12.17 -6.88 30.91
C PRO A 129 11.04 -7.36 31.85
N ASN A 130 10.23 -6.48 32.45
CA ASN A 130 9.39 -6.80 33.60
C ASN A 130 7.89 -6.97 33.32
N LEU A 131 7.42 -7.05 32.07
CA LEU A 131 5.98 -7.08 31.77
C LEU A 131 5.48 -8.25 30.90
N LEU A 132 6.25 -9.33 30.75
CA LEU A 132 5.81 -10.53 30.04
C LEU A 132 5.09 -11.49 30.99
N ARG A 133 3.80 -11.22 31.24
CA ARG A 133 2.87 -12.23 31.80
C ARG A 133 1.54 -12.23 31.06
N TYR A 134 1.57 -12.35 29.73
CA TYR A 134 0.43 -12.89 29.00
C TYR A 134 0.84 -13.40 27.60
N GLU A 135 0.16 -14.46 27.17
CA GLU A 135 0.03 -15.04 25.81
C GLU A 135 1.02 -16.13 25.34
N SER A 136 0.44 -17.32 25.18
CA SER A 136 1.05 -18.62 24.92
C SER A 136 0.85 -19.12 23.48
N ALA A 137 0.77 -18.23 22.48
CA ALA A 137 0.66 -18.61 21.07
C ALA A 137 1.92 -18.28 20.22
N LEU A 138 2.82 -17.41 20.71
CA LEU A 138 4.03 -16.97 20.00
C LEU A 138 5.34 -17.50 20.62
N SER A 139 5.23 -18.46 21.55
CA SER A 139 6.35 -18.99 22.36
C SER A 139 7.47 -19.67 21.56
N ASN A 140 7.23 -20.00 20.29
CA ASN A 140 8.22 -20.64 19.41
C ASN A 140 9.17 -19.65 18.70
N LEU A 141 8.98 -18.34 18.86
CA LEU A 141 9.85 -17.29 18.26
C LEU A 141 10.67 -16.52 19.32
N LYS A 142 11.20 -17.21 20.34
CA LYS A 142 12.08 -16.60 21.35
C LYS A 142 13.50 -16.33 20.80
N GLY A 143 13.63 -15.25 20.05
CA GLY A 143 14.89 -14.52 19.86
C GLY A 143 14.68 -13.09 20.36
N GLN A 144 15.54 -12.63 21.27
CA GLN A 144 15.62 -11.27 21.86
C GLN A 144 14.78 -10.22 21.08
N MET A 145 13.51 -10.07 21.47
CA MET A 145 12.51 -9.33 20.70
C MET A 145 12.76 -7.83 20.87
N ASN A 146 13.07 -7.14 19.77
CA ASN A 146 12.77 -5.71 19.70
C ASN A 146 11.28 -5.68 19.36
N GLU A 147 10.47 -5.11 20.24
CA GLU A 147 9.03 -5.08 20.02
C GLU A 147 8.72 -3.91 19.11
N TRP A 148 8.10 -4.19 17.97
CA TRP A 148 7.57 -3.14 17.10
C TRP A 148 6.13 -2.88 17.50
N ALA A 149 5.76 -1.62 17.68
CA ALA A 149 4.41 -1.25 18.06
C ALA A 149 3.88 -0.16 17.13
N TRP A 150 2.62 -0.30 16.73
CA TRP A 150 1.89 0.80 16.10
C TRP A 150 1.48 1.80 17.18
N LYS A 151 1.71 3.07 16.88
CA LYS A 151 1.37 4.18 17.77
C LYS A 151 0.48 5.15 17.02
N LYS A 152 -0.54 5.67 17.69
CA LYS A 152 -1.28 6.82 17.18
C LYS A 152 -0.38 8.04 17.20
N SER A 153 -0.34 8.76 16.10
CA SER A 153 0.16 10.13 16.09
C SER A 153 -0.64 10.94 17.11
N PRO A 154 0.01 11.77 17.95
CA PRO A 154 -0.70 12.65 18.88
C PRO A 154 -1.59 13.66 18.14
N THR A 155 -1.29 13.92 16.88
CA THR A 155 -1.91 14.98 16.10
C THR A 155 -2.91 14.38 15.10
N PRO A 156 -4.22 14.71 15.22
CA PRO A 156 -5.22 14.23 14.29
C PRO A 156 -4.98 14.80 12.90
N LEU A 157 -5.35 14.04 11.87
CA LEU A 157 -5.36 14.58 10.52
C LEU A 157 -6.36 15.74 10.43
N PRO A 158 -6.15 16.72 9.53
CA PRO A 158 -7.06 17.83 9.30
C PRO A 158 -8.32 17.38 8.53
N LEU A 159 -8.84 16.20 8.85
CA LEU A 159 -10.08 15.63 8.34
C LEU A 159 -11.25 16.18 9.16
N ALA A 160 -12.39 16.39 8.50
CA ALA A 160 -13.58 16.84 9.19
C ALA A 160 -14.15 15.69 10.04
N ALA A 161 -14.02 15.79 11.37
CA ALA A 161 -14.55 14.81 12.30
C ALA A 161 -16.06 14.59 12.06
N GLY A 162 -16.47 13.33 11.91
CA GLY A 162 -17.87 12.94 11.67
C GLY A 162 -18.39 13.13 10.24
N ALA A 163 -17.57 13.65 9.31
CA ALA A 163 -17.91 13.72 7.90
C ALA A 163 -17.42 12.46 7.18
N GLY A 164 -18.17 11.36 7.33
CA GLY A 164 -17.92 10.15 6.57
C GLY A 164 -17.76 10.47 5.07
N GLY A 165 -16.73 9.89 4.44
CA GLY A 165 -16.45 10.09 3.01
C GLY A 165 -15.28 10.99 2.66
N GLN A 166 -14.40 11.34 3.61
CA GLN A 166 -13.08 11.87 3.31
C GLN A 166 -12.05 10.73 3.30
N THR A 167 -11.32 10.57 2.20
CA THR A 167 -10.29 9.53 2.08
C THR A 167 -9.00 10.10 1.53
N VAL A 168 -7.87 9.68 2.11
CA VAL A 168 -6.56 9.96 1.54
C VAL A 168 -6.42 9.13 0.28
N ASN A 169 -6.24 9.79 -0.86
CA ASN A 169 -6.16 9.13 -2.16
C ASN A 169 -4.76 9.19 -2.78
N SER A 170 -3.89 10.05 -2.26
CA SER A 170 -2.54 10.24 -2.74
C SER A 170 -1.63 10.81 -1.68
N HIS A 171 -0.35 10.46 -1.75
CA HIS A 171 0.67 10.96 -0.85
C HIS A 171 2.06 10.90 -1.49
N ALA A 172 2.97 11.72 -0.98
CA ALA A 172 4.38 11.76 -1.36
C ALA A 172 5.24 12.19 -0.17
N VAL A 173 6.45 11.65 -0.09
CA VAL A 173 7.45 12.08 0.89
C VAL A 173 8.30 13.19 0.27
N HIS A 174 8.47 14.28 1.00
CA HIS A 174 9.32 15.39 0.60
C HIS A 174 10.81 14.97 0.61
N PRO A 175 11.68 15.55 -0.23
CA PRO A 175 13.10 15.21 -0.29
C PRO A 175 13.89 15.41 1.01
N ASP A 176 13.32 16.14 1.97
CA ASP A 176 13.89 16.26 3.32
C ASP A 176 13.81 14.94 4.13
N GLY A 177 13.11 13.95 3.59
CA GLY A 177 12.98 12.60 4.14
C GLY A 177 12.07 12.49 5.35
N ARG A 178 11.39 13.56 5.76
CA ARG A 178 10.57 13.59 6.99
C ARG A 178 9.20 14.23 6.81
N THR A 179 9.00 15.08 5.80
CA THR A 179 7.73 15.75 5.59
C THR A 179 6.89 14.92 4.64
N ILE A 180 5.68 14.55 5.05
CA ILE A 180 4.72 13.83 4.20
C ILE A 180 3.69 14.82 3.69
N PHE A 181 3.42 14.81 2.39
CA PHE A 181 2.29 15.47 1.76
C PHE A 181 1.22 14.43 1.45
N ALA A 182 -0.04 14.74 1.71
CA ALA A 182 -1.16 13.87 1.38
C ALA A 182 -2.38 14.68 0.92
N SER A 183 -3.10 14.15 -0.06
CA SER A 183 -4.35 14.75 -0.54
C SER A 183 -5.56 13.92 -0.16
N VAL A 184 -6.60 14.65 0.23
CA VAL A 184 -7.88 14.11 0.66
C VAL A 184 -8.91 14.42 -0.40
N SER A 185 -9.56 13.38 -0.91
CA SER A 185 -10.80 13.52 -1.67
C SER A 185 -12.00 13.43 -0.74
N SER A 186 -13.00 14.28 -0.98
CA SER A 186 -14.31 14.15 -0.34
C SER A 186 -15.34 13.66 -1.35
N SER A 187 -16.18 12.71 -0.96
CA SER A 187 -17.39 12.32 -1.70
C SER A 187 -18.57 13.28 -1.48
N LEU A 188 -18.45 14.19 -0.50
CA LEU A 188 -19.44 15.20 -0.15
C LEU A 188 -19.08 16.55 -0.80
N ALA A 189 -19.92 17.58 -0.59
CA ALA A 189 -19.72 18.94 -1.10
C ALA A 189 -18.48 19.68 -0.52
N SER A 190 -17.59 18.99 0.21
CA SER A 190 -16.34 19.57 0.70
C SER A 190 -15.29 19.57 -0.40
N PRO A 191 -14.53 20.66 -0.58
CA PRO A 191 -13.45 20.69 -1.54
C PRO A 191 -12.33 19.73 -1.11
N SER A 192 -11.82 18.96 -2.06
CA SER A 192 -10.58 18.20 -1.90
C SER A 192 -9.41 19.16 -1.60
N PHE A 193 -8.44 18.70 -0.82
CA PHE A 193 -7.32 19.53 -0.40
C PHE A 193 -6.06 18.69 -0.17
N THR A 194 -4.93 19.36 -0.01
CA THR A 194 -3.66 18.75 0.38
C THR A 194 -3.24 19.26 1.75
N PHE A 195 -2.63 18.42 2.56
CA PHE A 195 -1.98 18.82 3.79
C PHE A 195 -0.57 18.23 3.84
N SER A 196 0.28 18.81 4.67
CA SER A 196 1.57 18.22 5.01
C SER A 196 1.79 18.17 6.50
N PHE A 197 2.66 17.27 6.95
CA PHE A 197 3.07 17.20 8.35
C PHE A 197 4.53 16.71 8.46
N ASP A 198 5.25 17.29 9.42
CA ASP A 198 6.63 16.90 9.75
C ASP A 198 6.61 15.75 10.77
N THR A 199 7.09 14.58 10.35
CA THR A 199 7.12 13.36 11.16
C THR A 199 8.07 13.43 12.37
N SER A 200 9.03 14.36 12.37
CA SER A 200 10.04 14.49 13.43
C SER A 200 9.55 15.29 14.64
N LYS A 201 8.61 16.21 14.44
CA LYS A 201 8.18 17.17 15.47
C LYS A 201 6.83 16.85 16.10
N GLY A 202 6.14 15.80 15.64
CA GLY A 202 4.73 15.60 15.95
C GLY A 202 3.89 16.83 15.55
N GLY A 203 4.32 17.53 14.50
CA GLY A 203 3.79 18.84 14.14
C GLY A 203 2.32 18.78 13.73
N GLU A 204 1.60 19.87 14.03
CA GLU A 204 0.25 20.14 13.51
C GLU A 204 0.26 20.05 11.98
N PRO A 205 -0.62 19.21 11.38
CA PRO A 205 -0.76 19.16 9.94
C PRO A 205 -1.11 20.54 9.39
N THR A 206 -0.34 20.99 8.41
CA THR A 206 -0.59 22.25 7.72
C THR A 206 -1.45 21.96 6.50
N ARG A 207 -2.69 22.44 6.51
CA ARG A 207 -3.57 22.39 5.35
C ARG A 207 -3.12 23.41 4.32
N HIS A 208 -2.92 22.96 3.09
CA HIS A 208 -2.64 23.79 1.94
C HIS A 208 -3.95 24.15 1.22
N HIS A 209 -3.88 25.10 0.28
CA HIS A 209 -5.01 25.58 -0.53
C HIS A 209 -5.84 24.44 -1.18
N ASN A 210 -6.93 24.76 -1.88
CA ASN A 210 -7.83 23.78 -2.53
C ASN A 210 -7.22 23.13 -3.79
N TRP A 211 -6.05 22.50 -3.67
CA TRP A 211 -5.42 21.69 -4.71
C TRP A 211 -5.11 20.29 -4.19
N CYS A 212 -4.96 19.34 -5.12
CA CYS A 212 -4.62 17.95 -4.83
C CYS A 212 -3.38 17.54 -5.61
N LEU A 213 -2.59 16.65 -5.01
CA LEU A 213 -1.52 15.95 -5.71
C LEU A 213 -2.11 15.28 -6.96
N PRO A 214 -1.40 15.33 -8.10
CA PRO A 214 -1.94 14.86 -9.36
C PRO A 214 -1.86 13.34 -9.54
N PHE A 215 -1.74 12.59 -8.44
CA PHE A 215 -1.46 11.16 -8.40
C PHE A 215 -2.61 10.38 -7.74
N HIS A 216 -2.57 9.06 -7.89
CA HIS A 216 -3.35 8.09 -7.12
C HIS A 216 -2.37 7.15 -6.42
N GLY A 217 -2.51 6.97 -5.10
CA GLY A 217 -1.57 6.19 -4.29
C GLY A 217 -0.27 6.96 -3.97
N CYS A 218 0.85 6.27 -3.98
CA CYS A 218 2.16 6.84 -3.68
C CYS A 218 2.78 7.54 -4.91
N ALA A 219 3.55 8.59 -4.64
CA ALA A 219 4.52 9.16 -5.58
C ALA A 219 5.92 9.21 -4.94
N TYR A 220 6.94 9.02 -5.78
CA TYR A 220 8.33 8.94 -5.37
C TYR A 220 9.10 10.16 -5.84
N TYR A 221 9.91 10.75 -4.97
CA TYR A 221 10.86 11.78 -5.41
C TYR A 221 11.98 11.16 -6.25
N ASP A 222 12.24 11.74 -7.42
CA ASP A 222 13.39 11.40 -8.23
C ASP A 222 14.29 12.62 -8.45
N GLY A 223 15.53 12.53 -8.01
CA GLY A 223 16.49 13.62 -8.10
C GLY A 223 17.02 13.93 -9.50
N ASP A 224 16.88 13.02 -10.49
CA ASP A 224 17.23 13.34 -11.88
C ASP A 224 16.15 14.23 -12.52
N LEU A 225 14.89 14.05 -12.10
CA LEU A 225 13.72 14.82 -12.53
C LEU A 225 13.44 16.05 -11.65
N ASP A 226 14.02 16.07 -10.45
CA ASP A 226 13.73 17.01 -9.36
C ASP A 226 12.23 17.19 -9.12
N ALA A 227 11.50 16.07 -9.11
CA ALA A 227 10.05 16.05 -9.03
C ALA A 227 9.55 14.78 -8.32
N TRP A 228 8.34 14.86 -7.77
CA TRP A 228 7.59 13.66 -7.42
C TRP A 228 7.05 13.00 -8.69
N VAL A 229 7.16 11.68 -8.77
CA VAL A 229 6.70 10.88 -9.90
C VAL A 229 5.73 9.82 -9.40
N GLY A 230 4.54 9.79 -9.97
CA GLY A 230 3.47 8.87 -9.55
C GLY A 230 2.55 8.50 -10.71
N ILE A 231 1.57 7.64 -10.43
CA ILE A 231 0.53 7.26 -11.39
C ILE A 231 -0.64 8.21 -11.25
N ARG A 232 -1.07 8.83 -12.35
CA ARG A 232 -2.35 9.51 -12.45
C ARG A 232 -3.39 8.55 -13.00
N LYS A 233 -4.48 8.38 -12.26
CA LYS A 233 -5.65 7.60 -12.68
C LYS A 233 -6.68 8.53 -13.33
N VAL A 234 -7.03 8.25 -14.59
CA VAL A 234 -8.09 8.94 -15.32
C VAL A 234 -9.28 8.00 -15.42
N VAL A 235 -10.37 8.35 -14.73
CA VAL A 235 -11.57 7.51 -14.67
C VAL A 235 -12.29 7.53 -16.02
N GLY A 236 -12.35 6.39 -16.67
CA GLY A 236 -13.06 6.20 -17.94
C GLY A 236 -14.38 5.47 -17.76
N ARG A 237 -15.24 5.48 -18.78
CA ARG A 237 -16.55 4.80 -18.74
C ARG A 237 -16.47 3.27 -18.74
N ARG A 238 -15.38 2.70 -19.30
CA ARG A 238 -15.22 1.25 -19.51
C ARG A 238 -14.05 0.67 -18.73
N ARG A 239 -12.99 1.46 -18.57
CA ARG A 239 -11.81 1.15 -17.76
C ARG A 239 -11.19 2.47 -17.33
N ASP A 240 -10.36 2.40 -16.30
CA ASP A 240 -9.52 3.51 -15.90
C ASP A 240 -8.22 3.48 -16.70
N ASP A 241 -7.81 4.64 -17.22
CA ASP A 241 -6.54 4.79 -17.91
C ASP A 241 -5.50 5.33 -16.91
N HIS A 242 -4.28 4.81 -16.98
CA HIS A 242 -3.21 5.15 -16.04
C HIS A 242 -2.06 5.82 -16.78
N TYR A 243 -1.64 6.98 -16.31
CA TYR A 243 -0.57 7.78 -16.93
C TYR A 243 0.53 8.08 -15.93
N LEU A 244 1.76 8.20 -16.40
CA LEU A 244 2.84 8.72 -15.55
C LEU A 244 2.61 10.22 -15.37
N CYS A 245 2.80 10.70 -14.15
CA CYS A 245 2.74 12.12 -13.83
C CYS A 245 3.99 12.52 -13.05
N SER A 246 4.50 13.72 -13.30
CA SER A 246 5.53 14.38 -12.49
C SER A 246 4.97 15.66 -11.89
N CYS A 247 5.20 15.91 -10.61
CA CYS A 247 4.78 17.11 -9.91
C CYS A 247 6.00 17.77 -9.26
N ASP A 248 6.15 19.07 -9.46
CA ASP A 248 7.22 19.84 -8.83
C ASP A 248 7.08 19.74 -7.30
N VAL A 249 8.22 19.68 -6.59
CA VAL A 249 8.21 19.57 -5.13
C VAL A 249 7.98 20.97 -4.52
N PRO A 250 6.95 21.16 -3.67
CA PRO A 250 6.74 22.43 -3.00
C PRO A 250 7.93 22.81 -2.11
N ASP A 251 8.39 24.06 -2.20
CA ASP A 251 9.39 24.60 -1.28
C ASP A 251 8.74 24.84 0.09
N LEU A 252 9.27 24.19 1.12
CA LEU A 252 8.78 24.33 2.50
C LEU A 252 9.10 25.71 3.11
N GLY A 253 9.98 26.50 2.49
CA GLY A 253 10.36 27.83 2.96
C GLY A 253 10.87 27.84 4.41
N ASN A 254 10.94 29.04 4.99
CA ASN A 254 11.33 29.21 6.41
C ASN A 254 10.13 29.27 7.36
N ASP A 255 8.93 29.57 6.85
CA ASP A 255 7.71 29.66 7.66
C ASP A 255 6.77 28.48 7.34
N PRO A 256 6.76 27.44 8.19
CA PRO A 256 5.95 26.24 7.96
C PRO A 256 4.44 26.50 8.05
N ALA A 257 3.99 27.66 8.57
CA ALA A 257 2.58 27.98 8.73
C ALA A 257 1.95 28.60 7.47
N THR A 258 2.75 29.01 6.48
CA THR A 258 2.24 29.64 5.26
C THR A 258 1.70 28.57 4.28
N PRO A 259 0.42 28.60 3.89
CA PRO A 259 -0.12 27.63 2.94
C PRO A 259 0.56 27.70 1.57
N LEU A 260 0.98 26.54 1.06
CA LEU A 260 1.70 26.45 -0.22
C LEU A 260 0.73 26.55 -1.41
N SER A 261 1.22 27.17 -2.50
CA SER A 261 0.53 27.23 -3.78
C SER A 261 0.51 25.87 -4.48
N GLU A 262 -0.39 25.68 -5.44
CA GLU A 262 -0.45 24.46 -6.23
C GLU A 262 0.87 24.27 -7.02
N PRO A 263 1.58 23.14 -6.84
CA PRO A 263 2.78 22.85 -7.62
C PRO A 263 2.42 22.59 -9.09
N ALA A 264 3.31 23.02 -9.99
CA ALA A 264 3.16 22.67 -11.40
C ALA A 264 3.35 21.15 -11.59
N TRP A 265 2.58 20.56 -12.49
CA TRP A 265 2.67 19.14 -12.79
C TRP A 265 2.52 18.87 -14.28
N ARG A 266 2.99 17.69 -14.71
CA ARG A 266 3.05 17.26 -16.11
C ARG A 266 2.64 15.81 -16.20
N MET A 267 1.82 15.48 -17.18
CA MET A 267 1.38 14.12 -17.48
C MET A 267 2.08 13.62 -18.75
N CYS A 268 2.49 12.36 -18.74
CA CYS A 268 2.98 11.68 -19.93
C CYS A 268 1.83 11.49 -20.92
N GLU A 269 2.10 11.63 -22.22
CA GLU A 269 1.08 11.45 -23.25
C GLU A 269 0.75 9.96 -23.45
N GLU A 270 1.74 9.08 -23.25
CA GLU A 270 1.56 7.64 -23.33
C GLU A 270 0.91 7.06 -22.06
N GLU A 271 -0.12 6.24 -22.27
CA GLU A 271 -0.70 5.40 -21.22
C GLU A 271 0.33 4.38 -20.71
N LEU A 272 0.40 4.20 -19.39
CA LEU A 272 1.28 3.24 -18.72
C LEU A 272 0.76 1.81 -18.74
N THR A 273 -0.43 1.52 -19.25
CA THR A 273 -1.00 0.17 -19.21
C THR A 273 -0.54 -0.66 -20.41
N PHE A 274 0.09 -1.81 -20.16
CA PHE A 274 0.59 -2.71 -21.22
C PHE A 274 -0.17 -4.04 -21.28
N LEU A 275 -0.79 -4.47 -20.18
CA LEU A 275 -1.80 -5.53 -20.23
C LEU A 275 -3.11 -4.98 -20.81
N HIS A 276 -3.91 -5.81 -21.46
CA HIS A 276 -5.23 -5.43 -21.99
C HIS A 276 -6.26 -6.39 -21.40
N GLY A 277 -7.17 -5.92 -20.54
CA GLY A 277 -8.14 -6.77 -19.82
C GLY A 277 -8.60 -6.14 -18.51
N ALA A 278 -9.27 -6.92 -17.65
CA ALA A 278 -9.60 -6.53 -16.28
C ALA A 278 -8.31 -6.52 -15.43
N ILE A 279 -7.59 -5.40 -15.51
CA ILE A 279 -6.35 -5.16 -14.78
C ILE A 279 -6.71 -4.60 -13.40
N THR A 280 -6.11 -5.17 -12.37
CA THR A 280 -6.07 -4.54 -11.04
C THR A 280 -5.22 -3.28 -11.12
N SER A 281 -5.56 -2.21 -10.40
CA SER A 281 -4.83 -0.93 -10.42
C SER A 281 -3.30 -1.16 -10.39
N PRO A 282 -2.52 -0.60 -11.33
CA PRO A 282 -1.08 -0.86 -11.39
C PRO A 282 -0.33 -0.20 -10.22
N THR A 283 0.81 -0.79 -9.84
CA THR A 283 1.74 -0.23 -8.85
C THR A 283 2.99 0.30 -9.55
N LEU A 284 3.42 1.50 -9.17
CA LEU A 284 4.70 2.07 -9.60
C LEU A 284 5.74 1.85 -8.50
N ILE A 285 6.97 1.49 -8.89
CA ILE A 285 8.09 1.37 -7.97
C ILE A 285 9.24 2.23 -8.49
N HIS A 286 9.82 3.07 -7.65
CA HIS A 286 11.04 3.80 -7.95
C HIS A 286 12.28 2.95 -7.65
N THR A 287 13.18 2.85 -8.63
CA THR A 287 14.42 2.05 -8.55
C THR A 287 15.69 2.92 -8.65
N GLY A 288 15.50 4.24 -8.51
CA GLY A 288 16.56 5.26 -8.54
C GLY A 288 17.05 5.65 -9.94
N ARG A 289 17.55 6.89 -10.05
CA ARG A 289 18.16 7.49 -11.26
C ARG A 289 17.19 7.60 -12.45
N GLY A 290 15.98 8.08 -12.17
CA GLY A 290 14.88 8.19 -13.12
C GLY A 290 14.28 6.86 -13.55
N ARG A 291 14.68 5.72 -12.95
CA ARG A 291 14.20 4.39 -13.35
C ARG A 291 13.04 3.92 -12.49
N PHE A 292 12.03 3.40 -13.14
CA PHE A 292 10.82 2.90 -12.51
C PHE A 292 10.46 1.51 -13.02
N CYS A 293 9.79 0.73 -12.17
CA CYS A 293 9.14 -0.51 -12.51
C CYS A 293 7.63 -0.32 -12.40
N LEU A 294 6.89 -0.64 -13.46
CA LEU A 294 5.45 -0.81 -13.38
C LEU A 294 5.13 -2.28 -13.13
N VAL A 295 4.28 -2.52 -12.14
CA VAL A 295 3.75 -3.84 -11.80
C VAL A 295 2.27 -3.87 -12.14
N GLU A 296 1.91 -4.75 -13.07
CA GLU A 296 0.53 -4.98 -13.50
C GLU A 296 0.16 -6.43 -13.22
N VAL A 297 -1.07 -6.66 -12.75
CA VAL A 297 -1.64 -8.01 -12.60
C VAL A 297 -2.96 -8.08 -13.34
N MET A 298 -3.06 -9.06 -14.23
CA MET A 298 -4.28 -9.41 -14.93
C MET A 298 -4.78 -10.76 -14.43
N LEU A 299 -6.04 -10.79 -13.99
CA LEU A 299 -6.72 -12.02 -13.61
C LEU A 299 -6.87 -12.89 -14.86
N ALA A 300 -6.52 -14.18 -14.78
CA ALA A 300 -6.82 -15.09 -15.88
C ALA A 300 -8.35 -15.15 -16.09
N PRO A 301 -8.83 -15.22 -17.35
CA PRO A 301 -10.24 -15.43 -17.62
C PRO A 301 -10.65 -16.79 -17.03
N SER A 302 -11.26 -16.78 -15.85
CA SER A 302 -11.82 -17.98 -15.24
C SER A 302 -13.06 -18.37 -16.02
N GLY A 303 -13.00 -19.49 -16.76
CA GLY A 303 -14.17 -20.11 -17.39
C GLY A 303 -15.17 -20.72 -16.39
N SER A 304 -15.16 -20.31 -15.12
CA SER A 304 -15.98 -20.84 -14.05
C SER A 304 -16.43 -19.72 -13.11
N HIS A 305 -17.74 -19.59 -12.96
CA HIS A 305 -18.45 -18.60 -12.14
C HIS A 305 -18.48 -18.99 -10.64
N CYS A 306 -17.38 -19.48 -10.08
CA CYS A 306 -17.32 -19.84 -8.66
C CYS A 306 -16.31 -18.97 -7.91
N THR A 307 -16.83 -18.08 -7.05
CA THR A 307 -16.10 -17.21 -6.11
C THR A 307 -15.66 -17.95 -4.84
N CYS A 308 -15.50 -19.27 -4.87
CA CYS A 308 -15.06 -20.06 -3.72
C CYS A 308 -13.64 -20.59 -3.95
N LEU A 309 -12.68 -20.04 -3.21
CA LEU A 309 -11.42 -20.66 -2.71
C LEU A 309 -10.72 -21.71 -3.61
N GLN A 310 -10.80 -21.61 -4.94
CA GLN A 310 -10.03 -22.47 -5.82
C GLN A 310 -8.63 -21.90 -5.97
N ASP A 311 -7.78 -22.31 -5.03
CA ASP A 311 -6.34 -22.34 -5.16
C ASP A 311 -5.99 -23.06 -6.48
N GLY A 312 -5.36 -22.37 -7.43
CA GLY A 312 -4.90 -23.00 -8.68
C GLY A 312 -5.12 -22.24 -10.00
N GLY A 313 -5.81 -21.10 -10.01
CA GLY A 313 -5.77 -20.20 -11.18
C GLY A 313 -4.37 -19.59 -11.36
N GLU A 314 -3.91 -19.37 -12.59
CA GLU A 314 -2.65 -18.65 -12.86
C GLU A 314 -2.97 -17.19 -13.24
N HIS A 315 -2.50 -16.21 -12.46
CA HIS A 315 -2.55 -14.79 -12.83
C HIS A 315 -1.37 -14.41 -13.70
N LEU A 316 -1.56 -13.42 -14.57
CA LEU A 316 -0.48 -12.84 -15.36
C LEU A 316 0.07 -11.60 -14.66
N LEU A 317 1.27 -11.72 -14.07
CA LEU A 317 2.06 -10.62 -13.57
C LEU A 317 2.90 -10.05 -14.71
N ARG A 318 2.87 -8.74 -14.94
CA ARG A 318 3.77 -8.06 -15.89
C ARG A 318 4.61 -7.02 -15.16
N LEU A 319 5.91 -7.07 -15.42
CA LEU A 319 6.90 -6.10 -14.94
C LEU A 319 7.45 -5.33 -16.13
N THR A 320 7.25 -4.01 -16.14
CA THR A 320 7.75 -3.13 -17.20
C THR A 320 8.72 -2.11 -16.62
N MET A 321 10.01 -2.24 -16.98
CA MET A 321 11.06 -1.33 -16.55
C MET A 321 11.23 -0.20 -17.56
N PHE A 322 11.22 1.04 -17.08
CA PHE A 322 11.42 2.22 -17.92
C PHE A 322 12.18 3.32 -17.19
N ARG A 323 12.63 4.32 -17.95
CA ARG A 323 13.21 5.56 -17.43
C ARG A 323 12.28 6.72 -17.78
N ALA A 324 11.96 7.54 -16.79
CA ALA A 324 11.26 8.80 -16.98
C ALA A 324 12.29 9.94 -17.11
N LYS A 325 11.98 10.93 -17.96
CA LYS A 325 12.79 12.14 -18.14
C LYS A 325 11.91 13.27 -18.69
N HIS A 326 12.30 14.51 -18.48
CA HIS A 326 11.76 15.62 -19.26
C HIS A 326 12.46 15.71 -20.61
N ALA A 327 11.68 15.82 -21.69
CA ALA A 327 12.17 16.11 -23.02
C ALA A 327 12.60 17.59 -23.13
N LYS A 328 13.21 17.97 -24.26
CA LYS A 328 13.71 19.34 -24.47
C LYS A 328 12.60 20.41 -24.43
N ASP A 329 11.38 20.02 -24.75
CA ASP A 329 10.17 20.85 -24.67
C ASP A 329 9.51 20.84 -23.28
N GLY A 330 10.15 20.19 -22.30
CA GLY A 330 9.65 20.05 -20.93
C GLY A 330 8.62 18.94 -20.74
N LYS A 331 8.20 18.22 -21.80
CA LYS A 331 7.22 17.14 -21.65
C LYS A 331 7.79 15.96 -20.88
N LEU A 332 6.97 15.34 -20.05
CA LEU A 332 7.34 14.08 -19.39
C LEU A 332 7.27 12.95 -20.42
N VAL A 333 8.37 12.23 -20.60
CA VAL A 333 8.45 11.10 -21.53
C VAL A 333 9.01 9.86 -20.86
N VAL A 334 8.57 8.70 -21.34
CA VAL A 334 8.98 7.39 -20.85
C VAL A 334 9.80 6.65 -21.91
N ALA A 335 10.99 6.20 -21.53
CA ALA A 335 11.86 5.38 -22.38
C ALA A 335 11.97 3.95 -21.81
N PRO A 336 11.66 2.89 -22.58
CA PRO A 336 11.73 1.53 -22.08
C PRO A 336 13.19 1.14 -21.79
N CYS A 337 13.46 0.57 -20.62
CA CYS A 337 14.80 0.11 -20.27
C CYS A 337 15.10 -1.24 -20.93
N ARG A 338 14.10 -2.13 -20.96
CA ARG A 338 14.14 -3.50 -21.51
C ARG A 338 12.72 -3.89 -21.93
N PRO A 339 12.55 -4.95 -22.74
CA PRO A 339 11.24 -5.54 -22.94
C PRO A 339 10.62 -5.94 -21.58
N GLY A 340 9.33 -5.66 -21.42
CA GLY A 340 8.58 -6.10 -20.25
C GLY A 340 8.63 -7.62 -20.09
N ARG A 341 8.61 -8.09 -18.85
CA ARG A 341 8.61 -9.52 -18.53
C ARG A 341 7.26 -9.89 -17.96
N SER A 342 6.74 -11.03 -18.38
CA SER A 342 5.48 -11.56 -17.89
C SER A 342 5.72 -12.88 -17.18
N TYR A 343 5.02 -13.09 -16.06
CA TYR A 343 5.11 -14.30 -15.26
C TYR A 343 3.73 -14.83 -14.93
N LEU A 344 3.61 -16.15 -14.90
CA LEU A 344 2.45 -16.83 -14.33
C LEU A 344 2.68 -16.95 -12.82
N VAL A 345 1.75 -16.43 -12.03
CA VAL A 345 1.79 -16.47 -10.57
C VAL A 345 0.51 -17.12 -10.03
N PRO A 346 0.57 -17.88 -8.93
CA PRO A 346 -0.61 -18.51 -8.37
C PRO A 346 -1.69 -17.49 -7.98
N ASN A 347 -2.95 -17.89 -8.10
CA ASN A 347 -4.11 -17.13 -7.63
C ASN A 347 -4.16 -17.13 -6.10
N TYR A 348 -3.50 -16.14 -5.50
CA TYR A 348 -3.83 -15.76 -4.14
C TYR A 348 -5.04 -14.85 -4.19
N CYS A 349 -6.00 -15.06 -3.28
CA CYS A 349 -7.27 -14.33 -3.23
C CYS A 349 -7.01 -12.81 -3.21
N TYR A 350 -6.96 -12.19 -4.39
CA TYR A 350 -7.04 -10.76 -4.60
C TYR A 350 -8.52 -10.37 -4.64
N ASP A 351 -9.28 -10.80 -3.63
CA ASP A 351 -10.66 -10.35 -3.51
C ASP A 351 -10.63 -8.87 -3.13
N ARG A 352 -10.87 -8.02 -4.14
CA ARG A 352 -11.28 -6.61 -4.03
C ARG A 352 -10.32 -5.62 -3.36
N LEU A 353 -9.13 -6.03 -2.94
CA LEU A 353 -8.20 -5.18 -2.18
C LEU A 353 -6.98 -4.75 -3.01
N GLY A 354 -7.06 -3.54 -3.56
CA GLY A 354 -5.89 -2.69 -3.88
C GLY A 354 -4.98 -3.12 -5.05
N PRO A 355 -3.98 -2.27 -5.37
CA PRO A 355 -2.96 -2.58 -6.36
C PRO A 355 -1.99 -3.67 -5.84
N PRO A 356 -1.31 -4.44 -6.71
CA PRO A 356 -0.40 -5.51 -6.27
C PRO A 356 0.74 -4.93 -5.43
N PRO A 357 1.04 -5.49 -4.24
CA PRO A 357 2.05 -4.88 -3.40
C PRO A 357 3.45 -5.17 -3.97
N ALA A 358 4.30 -4.13 -4.02
CA ALA A 358 5.65 -4.26 -4.52
C ALA A 358 6.54 -3.13 -4.00
N PHE A 359 7.82 -3.43 -3.80
CA PHE A 359 8.81 -2.48 -3.27
C PHE A 359 10.17 -2.69 -3.94
N TRP A 360 11.09 -1.74 -3.73
CA TRP A 360 12.48 -1.83 -4.17
C TRP A 360 13.40 -1.33 -3.05
N MET A 361 14.54 -2.00 -2.84
CA MET A 361 15.58 -1.61 -1.87
C MET A 361 16.97 -1.62 -2.49
#